data_AF-A0AAU2CL70-F1
#
_entry.id   AF-A0AAU2CL70-F1
#
_cell.length_a   1.000
_cell.length_b   1.000
_cell.length_c   1.000
_cell.angle_alpha   90.00
_cell.angle_beta   90.00
_cell.angle_gamma   90.00
#
_symmetry.space_group_name_H-M   'P 1'
#
loop_
_entity.id
_entity.type
_entity.pdbx_description
1 polymer ?
#
loop_
_entity_poly.entity_id
_entity_poly.type
_entity_poly.pdbx_seq_one_letter_code
_entity_poly.pdbx_strand_id
1 'polypeptide(L)' 'MTDDMLHTVLRRKALGESVEQIQPALVIPTGKRKGQSPSVVSIYRALAEHEKTQAYPEAVETAHADFAALQQHDRSPK' A
#
# COMPACT_ATOMS: atom_id res chain seq x y z
N MET A 1 -3.09 -1.29 -4.97
CA MET A 1 -4.16 -1.31 -3.94
C MET A 1 -4.29 0.11 -3.44
N THR A 2 -5.50 0.59 -3.12
CA THR A 2 -5.65 1.91 -2.51
C THR A 2 -5.53 1.82 -0.98
N ASP A 3 -5.31 2.94 -0.33
CA ASP A 3 -5.19 3.02 1.13
C ASP A 3 -6.49 2.62 1.84
N ASP A 4 -7.64 3.07 1.33
CA ASP A 4 -8.96 2.69 1.86
C ASP A 4 -9.20 1.17 1.84
N MET A 5 -8.72 0.50 0.79
CA MET A 5 -8.80 -0.96 0.68
C MET A 5 -7.90 -1.62 1.73
N LEU A 6 -6.70 -1.08 1.97
CA LEU A 6 -5.78 -1.57 2.98
C LEU A 6 -6.31 -1.41 4.40
N HIS A 7 -6.88 -0.24 4.73
CA HIS A 7 -7.57 -0.02 6.00
C HIS A 7 -8.72 -1.00 6.21
N THR A 8 -9.50 -1.26 5.16
CA THR A 8 -10.58 -2.26 5.23
C THR A 8 -10.04 -3.66 5.53
N VAL A 9 -8.95 -4.07 4.87
CA VAL A 9 -8.30 -5.37 5.13
C VAL A 9 -7.79 -5.44 6.55
N LEU A 10 -7.08 -4.42 7.03
CA LEU A 10 -6.51 -4.38 8.39
C LEU A 10 -7.62 -4.50 9.45
N ARG A 11 -8.71 -3.75 9.29
CA ARG A 11 -9.88 -3.83 10.18
C ARG A 11 -10.49 -5.22 10.20
N ARG A 12 -10.72 -5.85 9.05
CA ARG A 12 -11.34 -7.18 8.97
C ARG A 12 -10.42 -8.30 9.45
N LYS A 13 -9.11 -8.19 9.17
CA LYS A 13 -8.11 -9.10 9.76
C LYS A 13 -8.09 -9.00 11.29
N ALA A 14 -8.25 -7.81 11.86
CA ALA A 14 -8.37 -7.64 13.32
C ALA A 14 -9.65 -8.27 13.89
N LEU A 15 -10.69 -8.45 13.08
CA LEU A 15 -11.90 -9.21 13.41
C LEU A 15 -11.75 -10.73 13.21
N GLY A 16 -10.58 -11.20 12.77
CA GLY A 16 -10.28 -12.62 12.56
C GLY A 16 -10.59 -13.14 11.16
N GLU A 17 -11.00 -12.29 10.21
CA GLU A 17 -11.22 -12.72 8.82
C GLU A 17 -9.88 -12.99 8.11
N SER A 18 -9.84 -14.07 7.31
CA SER A 18 -8.68 -14.38 6.47
C SER A 18 -8.62 -13.50 5.21
N VAL A 19 -7.44 -13.37 4.60
CA VAL A 19 -7.29 -12.57 3.37
C VAL A 19 -8.16 -13.11 2.24
N GLU A 20 -8.31 -14.43 2.16
CA GLU A 20 -9.10 -15.14 1.16
C GLU A 20 -10.61 -14.88 1.34
N GLN A 21 -11.06 -14.63 2.57
CA GLN A 21 -12.45 -14.24 2.87
C GLN A 21 -12.69 -12.75 2.58
N ILE A 22 -11.70 -11.90 2.84
CA ILE A 22 -11.81 -10.46 2.62
C ILE A 22 -11.75 -10.11 1.13
N GLN A 23 -10.87 -10.78 0.37
CA GLN A 23 -10.54 -10.42 -1.02
C GLN A 23 -11.76 -10.29 -1.94
N PRO A 24 -12.74 -11.22 -1.94
CA PRO A 24 -13.89 -11.13 -2.83
C PRO A 24 -14.79 -9.93 -2.54
N ALA A 25 -14.79 -9.44 -1.30
CA ALA A 25 -15.59 -8.30 -0.88
C ALA A 25 -14.93 -6.95 -1.20
N LEU A 26 -13.67 -6.94 -1.61
CA LEU A 26 -12.95 -5.73 -2.01
C LEU A 26 -13.19 -5.44 -3.49
N VAL A 27 -13.45 -4.18 -3.81
CA VAL A 27 -13.66 -3.71 -5.19
C VAL A 27 -12.70 -2.57 -5.48
N ILE A 28 -11.92 -2.70 -6.56
CA ILE A 28 -11.06 -1.64 -7.03
C ILE A 28 -11.93 -0.48 -7.57
N PRO A 29 -11.83 0.74 -7.03
CA PRO A 29 -12.77 1.82 -7.37
C PRO A 29 -12.43 2.55 -8.67
N THR A 30 -11.18 2.51 -9.12
CA THR A 30 -10.67 3.34 -10.22
C THR A 30 -9.68 2.59 -11.13
N GLY A 31 -9.39 3.17 -12.31
CA GLY A 31 -8.37 2.68 -13.24
C GLY A 31 -8.78 1.45 -14.07
N LYS A 32 -7.79 0.84 -14.73
CA LYS A 32 -7.98 -0.26 -15.71
C LYS A 32 -8.67 -1.50 -15.12
N ARG A 33 -8.51 -1.75 -13.82
CA ARG A 33 -9.10 -2.89 -13.09
C ARG A 33 -10.31 -2.51 -12.24
N LYS A 34 -10.94 -1.36 -12.53
CA LYS A 34 -12.15 -0.92 -11.81
C LYS A 34 -13.21 -2.03 -11.81
N GLY A 35 -13.87 -2.20 -10.66
CA GLY A 35 -14.92 -3.20 -10.46
C GLY A 35 -14.41 -4.63 -10.19
N GLN A 36 -13.10 -4.87 -10.30
CA GLN A 36 -12.50 -6.17 -10.01
C GLN A 36 -11.98 -6.22 -8.58
N SER A 37 -11.89 -7.43 -8.01
CA SER A 37 -11.20 -7.64 -6.75
C SER A 37 -9.68 -7.57 -6.92
N PRO A 38 -8.94 -7.02 -5.95
CA PRO A 38 -7.48 -7.07 -5.95
C PRO A 38 -6.99 -8.53 -5.87
N SER A 39 -5.81 -8.81 -6.40
CA SER A 39 -5.22 -10.14 -6.21
C SER A 39 -4.79 -10.36 -4.76
N VAL A 40 -4.86 -11.60 -4.29
CA VAL A 40 -4.39 -12.02 -2.95
C VAL A 40 -2.93 -11.62 -2.73
N VAL A 41 -2.07 -11.81 -3.74
CA VAL A 41 -0.66 -11.39 -3.71
C VAL A 41 -0.51 -9.88 -3.49
N SER A 42 -1.34 -9.07 -4.13
CA SER A 42 -1.31 -7.61 -3.94
C SER A 42 -1.72 -7.20 -2.53
N ILE A 43 -2.64 -7.93 -1.90
CA ILE A 43 -3.06 -7.67 -0.52
C ILE A 43 -1.93 -8.01 0.45
N TYR A 44 -1.33 -9.20 0.33
CA TYR A 44 -0.20 -9.58 1.17
C TYR A 44 0.98 -8.62 1.05
N ARG A 45 1.31 -8.17 -0.16
CA ARG A 45 2.38 -7.19 -0.36
C ARG A 45 2.09 -5.87 0.37
N ALA A 46 0.87 -5.35 0.24
CA ALA A 46 0.47 -4.12 0.90
C ALA A 46 0.44 -4.24 2.43
N LEU A 47 0.07 -5.41 2.97
CA LEU A 47 0.15 -5.67 4.41
C LEU A 47 1.61 -5.64 4.90
N ALA A 48 2.53 -6.26 4.17
CA ALA A 48 3.95 -6.26 4.52
C ALA A 48 4.59 -4.86 4.38
N GLU A 49 4.20 -4.10 3.37
CA GLU A 49 4.63 -2.69 3.19
C GLU A 49 4.12 -1.81 4.35
N HIS A 50 2.87 -1.98 4.76
CA HIS A 50 2.28 -1.26 5.88
C HIS A 50 2.97 -1.59 7.21
N GLU A 51 3.24 -2.87 7.49
CA GLU A 51 3.96 -3.29 8.70
C GLU A 51 5.35 -2.66 8.79
N LYS A 52 6.11 -2.63 7.69
CA LYS A 52 7.41 -1.95 7.63
C LYS A 52 7.31 -0.46 7.90
N THR A 53 6.28 0.18 7.36
CA THR A 53 6.04 1.62 7.54
C THR A 53 5.67 1.96 8.98
N GLN A 54 4.85 1.12 9.63
CA GLN A 54 4.49 1.29 11.04
C GLN A 54 5.66 0.99 11.99
N ALA A 55 6.54 0.06 11.63
CA ALA A 55 7.68 -0.32 12.45
C ALA A 55 8.83 0.70 12.42
N TYR A 56 8.96 1.46 11.33
CA TYR A 56 10.07 2.41 11.13
C TYR A 56 9.58 3.71 10.44
N PRO A 57 8.74 4.51 11.11
CA PRO A 57 8.20 5.72 10.50
C PRO A 57 9.30 6.72 10.12
N GLU A 58 10.32 6.91 10.97
CA GLU A 58 11.46 7.79 10.69
C GLU A 58 12.32 7.33 9.51
N ALA A 59 12.44 6.02 9.29
CA ALA A 59 13.21 5.48 8.17
C ALA A 59 12.50 5.71 6.82
N VAL A 60 11.16 5.67 6.82
CA VAL A 60 10.36 5.96 5.63
C VAL A 60 10.45 7.45 5.28
N GLU A 61 10.33 8.34 6.27
CA GLU A 61 10.50 9.79 6.05
C GLU A 61 11.88 10.14 5.51
N THR A 62 12.94 9.55 6.08
CA THR A 62 14.32 9.77 5.64
C THR A 62 14.53 9.28 4.21
N ALA A 63 14.04 8.07 3.87
CA ALA A 63 14.13 7.54 2.51
C ALA A 63 13.37 8.40 1.48
N HIS A 64 12.23 8.97 1.86
CA HIS A 64 11.50 9.92 1.00
C HIS A 64 12.26 11.23 0.81
N ALA A 65 12.88 11.76 1.87
CA ALA A 65 13.70 12.97 1.80
C ALA A 65 14.93 12.76 0.91
N ASP A 66 15.64 11.64 1.08
CA ASP A 66 16.82 11.29 0.29
C ASP A 66 16.47 11.10 -1.20
N PHE A 67 15.37 10.40 -1.50
CA PHE A 67 14.91 10.22 -2.88
C PHE A 67 14.48 11.55 -3.53
N ALA A 68 13.80 12.42 -2.79
CA ALA A 68 13.44 13.75 -3.26
C ALA A 68 14.68 14.60 -3.55
N ALA A 69 15.69 14.55 -2.68
CA ALA A 69 16.97 15.22 -2.90
C ALA A 69 17.65 14.71 -4.18
N LEU A 70 17.74 13.39 -4.40
CA LEU A 70 18.32 12.82 -5.63
C LEU A 70 17.59 13.28 -6.90
N GLN A 71 16.25 13.31 -6.89
CA GLN A 71 15.46 13.81 -8.02
C GLN A 71 15.67 15.29 -8.33
N GLN A 72 15.96 16.12 -7.32
CA GLN A 72 16.27 17.53 -7.51
C GLN A 72 17.65 17.75 -8.13
N HIS A 73 18.63 16.89 -7.79
CA HIS A 73 19.95 16.91 -8.41
C HIS A 73 19.90 16.51 -9.88
N ASP A 74 19.11 15.49 -10.25
CA ASP A 74 18.94 15.05 -11.65
C ASP A 74 18.19 16.06 -12.53
N ARG A 75 17.35 16.93 -11.94
CA ARG A 75 16.58 17.96 -12.68
C ARG A 75 17.27 19.31 -12.80
N SER A 76 18.49 19.46 -12.27
CA SER A 76 19.25 20.68 -12.42
C SER A 76 19.82 20.75 -13.85
N PRO A 77 19.41 21.73 -14.69
CA PRO A 77 20.02 21.90 -16.00
C PRO A 77 21.45 22.43 -15.81
N LYS A 78 22.36 21.92 -16.64
CA LYS A 78 23.77 22.34 -16.71
C LYS A 78 23.91 23.81 -17.12
#